data_AF-A0A3D8PIH0-F1
#
_entry.id   AF-A0A3D8PIH0-F1
#
_cell.length_a   1.000
_cell.length_b   1.000
_cell.length_c   1.000
_cell.angle_alpha   90.00
_cell.angle_beta   90.00
_cell.angle_gamma   90.00
#
_symmetry.space_group_name_H-M   'P 1'
#
loop_
_entity.id
_entity.type
_entity.pdbx_description
1 polymer ?
#
loop_
_entity_poly.entity_id
_entity_poly.type
_entity_poly.pdbx_seq_one_letter_code
_entity_poly.pdbx_strand_id
1 'polypeptide(L)'
;MRRVSCEIVKDLLPLYYDNVCSDDSKKMLEEHLVECQSCKIELDKIKVDFNLSKEEIEINRKDSNVIKRISSYWNRSKVKSFAIGVIISVILVSLISFGYNYLFHLNTVNVPTNVVEISQVSQLSDGKIVYYVELTDGYALNEIAYDMDDNGNFYMKPLRPIIKKKAQPPYGLAKGYDFFDIEGQEMNHNGVEIKALYYGTPEDNILVWKKGMVLPKASEEVENMFHFE
;
A
#
# COMPACT_ATOMS: atom_id res chain seq x y z
N MET A 1 -46.62 -33.95 66.10
CA MET A 1 -45.95 -33.40 64.90
C MET A 1 -46.58 -34.06 63.68
N ARG A 2 -46.92 -33.30 62.63
CA ARG A 2 -47.55 -33.84 61.42
C ARG A 2 -46.53 -34.71 60.68
N ARG A 3 -46.81 -36.01 60.54
CA ARG A 3 -46.02 -36.86 59.64
C ARG A 3 -46.33 -36.43 58.21
N VAL A 4 -45.30 -35.98 57.49
CA VAL A 4 -45.45 -35.59 56.09
C VAL A 4 -45.69 -36.84 55.24
N SER A 5 -46.59 -36.76 54.28
CA SER A 5 -46.94 -37.90 53.43
C SER A 5 -45.77 -38.30 52.54
N CYS A 6 -45.61 -39.60 52.30
CA CYS A 6 -44.57 -40.13 51.41
C CYS A 6 -44.64 -39.53 49.99
N GLU A 7 -45.83 -39.17 49.49
CA GLU A 7 -45.99 -38.58 48.15
C GLU A 7 -45.34 -37.20 48.05
N ILE A 8 -45.61 -36.31 49.01
CA ILE A 8 -44.92 -35.01 49.11
C ILE A 8 -43.40 -35.19 49.22
N VAL A 9 -42.94 -36.21 49.97
CA VAL A 9 -41.51 -36.48 50.10
C VAL A 9 -40.93 -36.88 48.75
N LYS A 10 -41.56 -37.82 48.03
CA LYS A 10 -41.14 -38.29 46.70
C LYS A 10 -41.07 -37.15 45.68
N ASP A 11 -42.06 -36.27 45.65
CA ASP A 11 -42.09 -35.10 44.75
C ASP A 11 -40.89 -34.16 45.00
N LEU A 12 -40.41 -34.09 46.24
CA LEU A 12 -39.29 -33.25 46.64
C LEU A 12 -37.93 -33.95 46.57
N LEU A 13 -37.87 -35.28 46.38
CA LEU A 13 -36.59 -36.02 46.35
C LEU A 13 -35.63 -35.54 45.24
N PRO A 14 -36.06 -35.22 44.01
CA PRO A 14 -35.15 -34.69 42.98
C PRO A 14 -34.54 -33.36 43.40
N LEU A 15 -35.35 -32.45 43.97
CA LEU A 15 -34.87 -31.15 44.46
C LEU A 15 -33.93 -31.29 45.66
N TYR A 16 -34.18 -32.28 46.51
CA TYR A 16 -33.31 -32.63 47.62
C TYR A 16 -31.97 -33.20 47.13
N TYR A 17 -31.99 -34.06 46.11
CA TYR A 17 -30.79 -34.61 45.48
C TYR A 17 -29.92 -33.52 44.84
N ASP A 18 -30.55 -32.56 44.15
CA ASP A 18 -29.89 -31.40 43.56
C ASP A 18 -29.43 -30.35 44.60
N ASN A 19 -29.69 -30.57 45.90
CA ASN A 19 -29.39 -29.65 47.01
C ASN A 19 -29.98 -28.24 46.85
N VAL A 20 -31.14 -28.10 46.20
CA VAL A 20 -31.82 -26.81 45.99
C VAL A 20 -33.00 -26.56 46.93
N CYS A 21 -33.29 -27.49 47.85
CA CYS A 21 -34.28 -27.31 48.91
C CYS A 21 -33.81 -26.27 49.96
N SER A 22 -34.76 -25.57 50.57
CA SER A 22 -34.49 -24.76 51.77
C SER A 22 -34.09 -25.65 52.96
N ASP A 23 -33.35 -25.10 53.92
CA ASP A 23 -32.90 -25.83 55.12
C ASP A 23 -34.06 -26.46 55.91
N ASP A 24 -35.19 -25.75 56.01
CA ASP A 24 -36.41 -26.26 56.65
C ASP A 24 -36.99 -27.48 55.92
N SER A 25 -37.02 -27.44 54.59
CA SER A 25 -37.49 -28.56 53.77
C SER A 25 -36.51 -29.74 53.82
N LYS A 26 -35.21 -29.44 53.87
CA LYS A 26 -34.15 -30.44 53.96
C LYS A 26 -34.23 -31.24 55.27
N LYS A 27 -34.36 -30.54 56.40
CA LYS A 27 -34.50 -31.16 57.72
C LYS A 27 -35.76 -32.03 57.81
N MET A 28 -36.88 -31.54 57.27
CA MET A 28 -38.13 -32.29 57.20
C MET A 28 -38.00 -33.60 56.39
N LEU A 29 -37.27 -33.56 55.28
CA LEU A 29 -37.03 -34.75 54.44
C LEU A 29 -36.07 -35.73 55.11
N GLU A 30 -35.00 -35.23 55.76
CA GLU A 30 -34.04 -36.07 56.49
C GLU A 30 -34.69 -36.83 57.66
N GLU A 31 -35.54 -36.17 58.43
CA GLU A 31 -36.33 -36.81 59.50
C GLU A 31 -37.24 -37.92 58.94
N HIS A 32 -37.87 -37.70 57.78
CA HIS A 32 -38.72 -38.71 57.14
C HIS A 32 -37.93 -39.89 56.55
N LEU A 33 -36.76 -39.63 55.96
CA LEU A 33 -35.92 -40.66 55.33
C LEU A 33 -35.27 -41.61 56.35
N VAL A 34 -35.15 -41.19 57.61
CA VAL A 34 -34.72 -42.07 58.72
C VAL A 34 -35.80 -43.12 59.04
N GLU A 35 -37.07 -42.73 59.01
CA GLU A 35 -38.18 -43.59 59.42
C GLU A 35 -38.84 -44.37 58.25
N CYS A 36 -38.64 -43.93 56.99
CA CYS A 36 -39.33 -44.50 55.83
C CYS A 36 -38.37 -45.14 54.81
N GLN A 37 -38.32 -46.48 54.82
CA GLN A 37 -37.50 -47.26 53.88
C GLN A 37 -37.93 -47.08 52.41
N SER A 38 -39.22 -46.85 52.13
CA SER A 38 -39.72 -46.70 50.76
C SER A 38 -39.20 -45.43 50.08
N CYS A 39 -39.20 -44.30 50.79
CA CYS A 39 -38.67 -43.03 50.29
C CYS A 39 -37.14 -43.08 50.13
N LYS A 40 -36.44 -43.85 50.97
CA LYS A 40 -35.00 -44.09 50.84
C LYS A 40 -34.65 -44.85 49.56
N ILE A 41 -35.43 -45.89 49.22
CA ILE A 41 -35.26 -46.64 47.97
C ILE A 41 -35.50 -45.74 46.75
N GLU A 42 -36.52 -44.88 46.77
CA GLU A 42 -36.77 -43.93 45.68
C GLU A 42 -35.62 -42.90 45.54
N LEU A 43 -35.08 -42.40 46.65
CA LEU A 43 -33.91 -41.53 46.63
C LEU A 43 -32.68 -42.23 46.02
N ASP A 44 -32.49 -43.52 46.32
CA ASP A 44 -31.38 -44.28 45.75
C ASP A 44 -31.57 -44.58 44.25
N LYS A 45 -32.81 -44.74 43.76
CA LYS A 45 -33.08 -44.81 42.31
C LYS A 45 -32.70 -43.53 41.59
N ILE A 46 -33.07 -42.36 42.14
CA ILE A 46 -32.69 -41.05 41.59
C ILE A 46 -31.16 -40.92 41.50
N LYS A 47 -30.42 -41.38 42.52
CA LYS A 47 -28.94 -41.38 42.47
C LYS A 47 -28.39 -42.26 41.36
N VAL A 48 -29.04 -43.39 41.04
CA VAL A 48 -28.57 -44.31 39.99
C VAL A 48 -28.88 -43.75 38.59
N ASP A 49 -30.07 -43.18 38.38
CA ASP A 49 -30.49 -42.68 37.07
C ASP A 49 -29.73 -41.41 36.61
N PHE A 50 -29.22 -40.61 37.54
CA PHE A 50 -28.43 -39.39 37.23
C PHE A 50 -26.92 -39.60 37.14
N ASN A 51 -26.41 -40.80 37.44
CA ASN A 51 -25.02 -41.14 37.17
C ASN A 51 -24.85 -41.44 35.67
N LEU A 52 -24.71 -40.38 34.86
CA LEU A 52 -24.27 -40.51 33.47
C LEU A 52 -23.06 -41.44 33.43
N SER A 53 -23.15 -42.50 32.64
CA SER A 53 -22.06 -43.44 32.49
C SER A 53 -20.83 -42.70 31.93
N LYS A 54 -19.63 -43.17 32.29
CA LYS A 54 -18.38 -42.61 31.73
C LYS A 54 -18.39 -42.64 30.20
N GLU A 55 -19.05 -43.62 29.60
CA GLU A 55 -19.28 -43.74 28.15
C GLU A 55 -20.10 -42.58 27.58
N GLU A 56 -21.22 -42.20 28.20
CA GLU A 56 -22.08 -41.11 27.71
C GLU A 56 -21.40 -39.74 27.82
N ILE A 57 -20.60 -39.53 28.87
CA ILE A 57 -19.77 -38.32 29.02
C ILE A 57 -18.69 -38.28 27.93
N GLU A 58 -18.09 -39.42 27.60
CA GLU A 58 -17.03 -39.52 26.59
C GLU A 58 -17.56 -39.35 25.16
N ILE A 59 -18.77 -39.86 24.87
CA ILE A 59 -19.49 -39.66 23.61
C ILE A 59 -19.81 -38.18 23.40
N ASN A 60 -20.43 -37.52 24.37
CA ASN A 60 -20.73 -36.08 24.30
C ASN A 60 -19.47 -35.22 24.13
N ARG A 61 -18.36 -35.62 24.77
CA ARG A 61 -17.06 -34.95 24.62
C ARG A 61 -16.46 -35.16 23.22
N LYS A 62 -16.59 -36.37 22.65
CA LYS A 62 -16.21 -36.65 21.26
C LYS A 62 -17.02 -35.82 20.27
N ASP A 63 -18.34 -35.74 20.45
CA ASP A 63 -19.20 -34.95 19.57
C ASP A 63 -18.89 -33.45 19.65
N SER A 64 -18.66 -32.91 20.86
CA SER A 64 -18.18 -31.54 21.05
C SER A 64 -16.83 -31.29 20.35
N ASN A 65 -15.92 -32.26 20.41
CA ASN A 65 -14.62 -32.18 19.72
C ASN A 65 -14.75 -32.26 18.20
N VAL A 66 -15.70 -33.04 17.66
CA VAL A 66 -15.99 -33.10 16.23
C VAL A 66 -16.55 -31.76 15.74
N ILE A 67 -17.51 -31.18 16.47
CA ILE A 67 -18.07 -29.85 16.15
C ILE A 67 -16.98 -28.76 16.21
N LYS A 68 -16.11 -28.80 17.22
CA LYS A 68 -14.95 -27.88 17.34
C LYS A 68 -13.93 -28.06 16.20
N ARG A 69 -13.71 -29.28 15.72
CA ARG A 69 -12.83 -29.55 14.55
C ARG A 69 -13.43 -28.98 13.26
N ILE A 70 -14.74 -29.12 13.06
CA ILE A 70 -15.43 -28.56 11.90
C ILE A 70 -15.39 -27.03 11.94
N SER A 71 -15.68 -26.42 13.08
CA SER A 71 -15.68 -24.95 13.21
C SER A 71 -14.27 -24.36 13.05
N SER A 72 -13.25 -25.01 13.60
CA SER A 72 -11.85 -24.57 13.42
C SER A 72 -11.35 -24.74 11.98
N TYR A 73 -11.77 -25.80 11.28
CA TYR A 73 -11.50 -25.95 9.84
C TYR A 73 -12.15 -24.84 9.01
N TRP A 74 -13.42 -24.50 9.30
CA TRP A 74 -14.14 -23.44 8.62
C TRP A 74 -13.56 -22.05 8.92
N ASN A 75 -13.15 -21.79 10.14
CA ASN A 75 -12.47 -20.53 10.47
C ASN A 75 -11.10 -20.43 9.77
N ARG A 76 -10.34 -21.53 9.67
CA ARG A 76 -9.09 -21.56 8.90
C ARG A 76 -9.32 -21.34 7.41
N SER A 77 -10.37 -21.92 6.82
CA SER A 77 -10.69 -21.70 5.40
C SER A 77 -11.18 -20.28 5.11
N LYS A 78 -11.93 -19.66 6.04
CA LYS A 78 -12.31 -18.24 5.97
C LYS A 78 -11.11 -17.31 6.05
N VAL A 79 -10.19 -17.53 7.00
CA VAL A 79 -8.96 -16.74 7.10
C VAL A 79 -8.10 -16.90 5.83
N LYS A 80 -7.98 -18.12 5.30
CA LYS A 80 -7.26 -18.37 4.04
C LYS A 80 -7.88 -17.61 2.86
N SER A 81 -9.21 -17.65 2.74
CA SER A 81 -9.93 -16.96 1.67
C SER A 81 -9.80 -15.44 1.80
N PHE A 82 -9.87 -14.91 3.03
CA PHE A 82 -9.64 -13.51 3.31
C PHE A 82 -8.20 -13.08 2.97
N ALA A 83 -7.20 -13.87 3.36
CA ALA A 83 -5.80 -13.60 3.04
C ALA A 83 -5.55 -13.58 1.52
N ILE A 84 -6.13 -14.52 0.77
CA ILE A 84 -6.07 -14.51 -0.70
C ILE A 84 -6.72 -13.24 -1.26
N GLY A 85 -7.89 -12.86 -0.74
CA GLY A 85 -8.58 -11.63 -1.14
C GLY A 85 -7.76 -10.36 -0.89
N VAL A 86 -7.06 -10.30 0.25
CA VAL A 86 -6.14 -9.20 0.57
C VAL A 86 -4.97 -9.18 -0.42
N ILE A 87 -4.35 -10.32 -0.69
CA ILE A 87 -3.23 -10.42 -1.65
C ILE A 87 -3.67 -9.95 -3.04
N ILE A 88 -4.82 -10.41 -3.53
CA ILE A 88 -5.35 -10.00 -4.83
C ILE A 88 -5.63 -8.49 -4.84
N SER A 89 -6.25 -7.97 -3.79
CA SER A 89 -6.53 -6.53 -3.68
C SER A 89 -5.24 -5.69 -3.70
N VAL A 90 -4.22 -6.12 -2.96
CA VAL A 90 -2.90 -5.45 -2.95
C VAL A 90 -2.28 -5.46 -4.34
N ILE A 91 -2.27 -6.62 -5.02
CA ILE A 91 -1.74 -6.73 -6.38
C ILE A 91 -2.48 -5.78 -7.33
N LEU A 92 -3.81 -5.73 -7.29
CA LEU A 92 -4.61 -4.85 -8.15
C LEU A 92 -4.30 -3.38 -7.89
N VAL A 93 -4.26 -2.95 -6.63
CA VAL A 93 -3.94 -1.57 -6.26
C VAL A 93 -2.52 -1.20 -6.69
N SER A 94 -1.55 -2.11 -6.52
CA SER A 94 -0.18 -1.92 -6.98
C SER A 94 -0.10 -1.76 -8.50
N LEU A 95 -0.80 -2.59 -9.28
CA LEU A 95 -0.83 -2.49 -10.74
C LEU A 95 -1.42 -1.15 -11.20
N ILE A 96 -2.53 -0.71 -10.60
CA ILE A 96 -3.16 0.57 -10.93
C ILE A 96 -2.22 1.73 -10.58
N SER A 97 -1.59 1.67 -9.40
CA SER A 97 -0.68 2.73 -8.93
C SER A 97 0.57 2.82 -9.81
N PHE A 98 1.13 1.67 -10.22
CA PHE A 98 2.26 1.62 -11.14
C PHE A 98 1.87 2.17 -12.51
N GLY A 99 0.73 1.76 -13.07
CA GLY A 99 0.22 2.28 -14.33
C GLY A 99 0.00 3.80 -14.29
N TYR A 100 -0.56 4.32 -13.20
CA TYR A 100 -0.73 5.76 -12.99
C TYR A 100 0.61 6.50 -12.98
N ASN A 101 1.61 6.00 -12.23
CA ASN A 101 2.94 6.61 -12.19
C ASN A 101 3.63 6.57 -13.56
N TYR A 102 3.54 5.45 -14.27
CA TYR A 102 4.11 5.31 -15.61
C TYR A 102 3.49 6.30 -16.62
N LEU A 103 2.16 6.48 -16.57
CA LEU A 103 1.47 7.38 -17.50
C LEU A 103 1.68 8.87 -17.20
N PHE A 104 1.69 9.27 -15.93
CA PHE A 104 1.60 10.68 -15.54
C PHE A 104 2.87 11.28 -14.92
N HIS A 105 3.83 10.45 -14.50
CA HIS A 105 5.00 10.90 -13.74
C HIS A 105 6.33 10.49 -14.36
N LEU A 106 6.43 9.31 -14.97
CA LEU A 106 7.67 8.90 -15.63
C LEU A 106 7.84 9.61 -16.98
N ASN A 107 8.89 10.43 -17.09
CA ASN A 107 9.21 11.17 -18.30
C ASN A 107 9.94 10.25 -19.28
N THR A 108 9.21 9.59 -20.18
CA THR A 108 9.76 8.57 -21.09
C THR A 108 9.60 8.93 -22.56
N VAL A 109 8.79 9.94 -22.87
CA VAL A 109 8.51 10.37 -24.25
C VAL A 109 9.33 11.60 -24.57
N ASN A 110 10.12 11.53 -25.65
CA ASN A 110 10.85 12.70 -26.16
C ASN A 110 9.87 13.76 -26.69
N VAL A 111 10.15 15.03 -26.39
CA VAL A 111 9.43 16.15 -26.99
C VAL A 111 9.95 16.35 -28.42
N PRO A 112 9.08 16.33 -29.43
CA PRO A 112 9.50 16.55 -30.81
C PRO A 112 9.94 18.00 -31.00
N THR A 113 10.95 18.22 -31.85
CA THR A 113 11.54 19.57 -31.98
C THR A 113 10.64 20.57 -32.70
N ASN A 114 9.63 20.11 -33.43
CA ASN A 114 8.67 20.97 -34.12
C ASN A 114 7.81 21.83 -33.17
N VAL A 115 7.79 21.52 -31.88
CA VAL A 115 7.14 22.34 -30.84
C VAL A 115 8.14 23.05 -29.93
N VAL A 116 9.42 23.05 -30.29
CA VAL A 116 10.52 23.67 -29.53
C VAL A 116 11.03 24.88 -30.31
N GLU A 117 11.04 26.03 -29.68
CA GLU A 117 11.71 27.23 -30.19
C GLU A 117 12.92 27.56 -29.32
N ILE A 118 14.11 27.54 -29.93
CA ILE A 118 15.35 27.98 -29.30
C ILE A 118 15.73 29.34 -29.89
N SER A 119 15.99 30.31 -29.01
CA SER A 119 16.37 31.66 -29.40
C SER A 119 17.35 32.28 -28.41
N GLN A 120 17.81 33.51 -28.70
CA GLN A 120 18.67 34.30 -27.82
C GLN A 120 19.93 33.56 -27.30
N VAL A 121 20.50 32.70 -28.14
CA VAL A 121 21.72 31.95 -27.80
C VAL A 121 22.88 32.94 -27.65
N SER A 122 23.50 32.94 -26.48
CA SER A 122 24.61 33.83 -26.12
C SER A 122 25.58 33.14 -25.17
N GLN A 123 26.71 33.78 -24.91
CA GLN A 123 27.73 33.25 -23.98
C GLN A 123 27.84 34.17 -22.76
N LEU A 124 27.80 33.56 -21.58
CA LEU A 124 28.02 34.22 -20.29
C LEU A 124 29.50 34.56 -20.10
N SER A 125 29.78 35.49 -19.21
CA SER A 125 31.14 35.94 -18.85
C SER A 125 32.06 34.83 -18.32
N ASP A 126 31.49 33.78 -17.74
CA ASP A 126 32.17 32.59 -17.23
C ASP A 126 32.35 31.47 -18.29
N GLY A 127 31.92 31.72 -19.52
CA GLY A 127 32.09 30.80 -20.65
C GLY A 127 30.89 29.88 -20.91
N LYS A 128 29.91 29.81 -20.00
CA LYS A 128 28.71 28.97 -20.18
C LYS A 128 27.84 29.49 -21.33
N ILE A 129 27.18 28.58 -22.03
CA ILE A 129 26.25 28.92 -23.10
C ILE A 129 24.87 29.12 -22.48
N VAL A 130 24.19 30.22 -22.78
CA VAL A 130 22.81 30.46 -22.35
C VAL A 130 21.91 30.56 -23.57
N TYR A 131 20.70 30.04 -23.45
CA TYR A 131 19.71 30.04 -24.53
C TYR A 131 18.30 30.18 -23.96
N TYR A 132 17.41 30.79 -24.72
CA TYR A 132 15.99 30.86 -24.39
C TYR A 132 15.25 29.71 -25.06
N VAL A 133 14.51 28.93 -24.29
CA VAL A 133 13.65 27.86 -24.79
C VAL A 133 12.18 28.21 -24.56
N GLU A 134 11.34 27.95 -25.56
CA GLU A 134 9.88 27.99 -25.43
C GLU A 134 9.23 26.79 -26.12
N LEU A 135 8.36 26.09 -25.38
CA LEU A 135 7.56 25.00 -25.90
C LEU A 135 6.19 25.52 -26.33
N THR A 136 5.92 25.47 -27.63
CA THR A 136 4.73 26.09 -28.24
C THR A 136 3.46 25.25 -28.10
N ASP A 137 3.57 24.01 -27.62
CA ASP A 137 2.43 23.09 -27.46
C ASP A 137 1.65 23.27 -26.14
N GLY A 138 2.09 24.18 -25.26
CA GLY A 138 1.38 24.53 -24.02
C GLY A 138 1.45 23.48 -22.91
N TYR A 139 2.34 22.49 -23.03
CA TYR A 139 2.55 21.45 -22.03
C TYR A 139 3.82 21.68 -21.20
N ALA A 140 3.80 21.22 -19.95
CA ALA A 140 4.94 21.34 -19.04
C ALA A 140 6.11 20.46 -19.48
N LEU A 141 7.33 20.88 -19.16
CA LEU A 141 8.55 20.08 -19.27
C LEU A 141 9.22 20.06 -17.90
N ASN A 142 9.54 18.87 -17.42
CA ASN A 142 10.11 18.67 -16.07
C ASN A 142 11.48 18.00 -16.08
N GLU A 143 11.91 17.45 -17.23
CA GLU A 143 13.14 16.68 -17.32
C GLU A 143 13.79 16.86 -18.69
N ILE A 144 15.12 17.01 -18.66
CA ILE A 144 15.99 16.94 -19.82
C ILE A 144 17.00 15.83 -19.50
N ALA A 145 17.01 14.80 -20.33
CA ALA A 145 18.05 13.76 -20.26
C ALA A 145 19.24 14.17 -21.12
N TYR A 146 20.44 13.83 -20.67
CA TYR A 146 21.67 14.15 -21.39
C TYR A 146 22.27 12.90 -22.02
N ASP A 147 22.88 13.07 -23.19
CA ASP A 147 23.51 11.99 -23.95
C ASP A 147 24.63 12.56 -24.82
N MET A 148 25.65 11.76 -25.10
CA MET A 148 26.78 12.16 -25.94
C MET A 148 27.15 11.00 -26.87
N ASP A 149 27.28 11.29 -28.16
CA ASP A 149 27.76 10.31 -29.13
C ASP A 149 29.30 10.23 -29.14
N ASP A 150 29.83 9.19 -29.81
CA ASP A 150 31.27 8.97 -29.94
C ASP A 150 32.01 10.11 -30.70
N ASN A 151 31.26 10.98 -31.40
CA ASN A 151 31.83 12.10 -32.13
C ASN A 151 31.98 13.36 -31.27
N GLY A 152 31.43 13.38 -30.05
CA GLY A 152 31.38 14.55 -29.17
C GLY A 152 30.18 15.46 -29.45
N ASN A 153 29.12 14.96 -30.10
CA ASN A 153 27.85 15.66 -30.18
C ASN A 153 27.06 15.39 -28.90
N PHE A 154 26.70 16.47 -28.20
CA PHE A 154 25.94 16.41 -26.95
C PHE A 154 24.47 16.72 -27.20
N TYR A 155 23.58 15.93 -26.62
CA TYR A 155 22.14 15.99 -26.82
C TYR A 155 21.42 16.28 -25.49
N MET A 156 20.68 17.37 -25.46
CA MET A 156 19.74 17.72 -24.40
C MET A 156 18.35 17.23 -24.82
N LYS A 157 17.94 16.06 -24.32
CA LYS A 157 16.73 15.35 -24.72
C LYS A 157 15.56 15.72 -23.78
N PRO A 158 14.66 16.63 -24.16
CA PRO A 158 13.48 16.95 -23.35
C PRO A 158 12.55 15.73 -23.24
N LEU A 159 12.24 15.31 -22.01
CA LEU A 159 11.38 14.18 -21.72
C LEU A 159 10.09 14.61 -21.01
N ARG A 160 8.97 14.01 -21.39
CA ARG A 160 7.66 14.20 -20.76
C ARG A 160 6.94 12.88 -20.48
N PRO A 161 5.94 12.86 -19.58
CA PRO A 161 5.09 11.71 -19.39
C PRO A 161 4.22 11.46 -20.62
N ILE A 162 3.73 10.22 -20.76
CA ILE A 162 2.81 9.84 -21.83
C ILE A 162 1.56 10.72 -21.81
N ILE A 163 0.97 10.91 -20.62
CA ILE A 163 -0.14 11.84 -20.42
C ILE A 163 0.43 13.19 -19.96
N LYS A 164 0.51 14.11 -20.92
CA LYS A 164 1.05 15.45 -20.73
C LYS A 164 0.21 16.26 -19.74
N LYS A 165 0.89 17.05 -18.90
CA LYS A 165 0.26 18.07 -18.04
C LYS A 165 0.42 19.44 -18.67
N LYS A 166 -0.62 20.28 -18.60
CA LYS A 166 -0.54 21.66 -19.09
C LYS A 166 0.52 22.44 -18.33
N ALA A 167 1.27 23.28 -19.03
CA ALA A 167 2.22 24.18 -18.39
C ALA A 167 1.47 25.18 -17.50
N GLN A 168 2.02 25.48 -16.33
CA GLN A 168 1.51 26.50 -15.41
C GLN A 168 2.69 27.32 -14.87
N PRO A 169 2.50 28.60 -14.52
CA PRO A 169 3.53 29.38 -13.84
C PRO A 169 3.92 28.77 -12.47
N PRO A 170 5.21 28.73 -12.10
CA PRO A 170 6.36 29.03 -12.97
C PRO A 170 6.53 27.95 -14.04
N TYR A 171 6.71 28.35 -15.31
CA TYR A 171 6.67 27.45 -16.48
C TYR A 171 7.79 26.39 -16.53
N GLY A 172 8.68 26.36 -15.53
CA GLY A 172 9.77 25.39 -15.43
C GLY A 172 10.63 25.39 -16.68
N LEU A 173 10.99 24.19 -17.15
CA LEU A 173 11.81 24.02 -18.35
C LEU A 173 11.02 24.22 -19.66
N ALA A 174 9.70 24.48 -19.58
CA ALA A 174 8.89 24.67 -20.78
C ALA A 174 9.03 26.07 -21.39
N LYS A 175 9.45 27.06 -20.60
CA LYS A 175 9.61 28.44 -21.06
C LYS A 175 10.55 29.22 -20.15
N GLY A 176 11.69 29.65 -20.68
CA GLY A 176 12.65 30.46 -19.95
C GLY A 176 14.07 30.39 -20.50
N TYR A 177 14.98 31.10 -19.85
CA TYR A 177 16.40 30.92 -20.08
C TYR A 177 16.91 29.67 -19.36
N ASP A 178 17.79 28.95 -20.03
CA ASP A 178 18.56 27.85 -19.46
C ASP A 178 20.01 27.97 -19.91
N PHE A 179 20.92 27.29 -19.22
CA PHE A 179 22.35 27.33 -19.52
C PHE A 179 22.95 25.95 -19.69
N PHE A 180 24.06 25.89 -20.43
CA PHE A 180 24.86 24.72 -20.63
C PHE A 180 26.31 25.01 -20.28
N ASP A 181 26.81 24.29 -19.27
CA ASP A 181 28.19 24.33 -18.82
C ASP A 181 29.02 23.28 -19.59
N ILE A 182 29.73 23.73 -20.63
CA ILE A 182 30.56 22.84 -21.45
C ILE A 182 31.63 22.17 -20.59
N GLU A 183 32.42 22.95 -19.85
CA GLU A 183 33.55 22.43 -19.08
C GLU A 183 33.07 21.42 -18.02
N GLY A 184 31.99 21.76 -17.29
CA GLY A 184 31.39 20.85 -16.33
C GLY A 184 30.91 19.53 -16.95
N GLN A 185 30.33 19.58 -18.15
CA GLN A 185 29.86 18.37 -18.84
C GLN A 185 31.00 17.53 -19.42
N GLU A 186 32.04 18.13 -19.97
CA GLU A 186 33.24 17.42 -20.41
C GLU A 186 33.91 16.70 -19.23
N MET A 187 34.01 17.35 -18.06
CA MET A 187 34.52 16.73 -16.84
C MET A 187 33.70 15.50 -16.43
N ASN A 188 32.37 15.58 -16.51
CA ASN A 188 31.47 14.45 -16.22
C ASN A 188 31.62 13.29 -17.22
N HIS A 189 32.11 13.57 -18.44
CA HIS A 189 32.32 12.58 -19.50
C HIS A 189 33.81 12.24 -19.69
N ASN A 190 34.56 12.11 -18.60
CA ASN A 190 35.98 11.73 -18.61
C ASN A 190 36.89 12.66 -19.46
N GLY A 191 36.52 13.93 -19.60
CA GLY A 191 37.25 14.91 -20.40
C GLY A 191 37.05 14.75 -21.91
N VAL A 192 36.04 14.01 -22.35
CA VAL A 192 35.68 13.95 -23.78
C VAL A 192 35.17 15.32 -24.21
N GLU A 193 35.80 15.88 -25.25
CA GLU A 193 35.48 17.21 -25.78
C GLU A 193 34.10 17.24 -26.45
N ILE A 194 33.30 18.25 -26.08
CA ILE A 194 32.01 18.55 -26.71
C ILE A 194 32.27 19.42 -27.95
N LYS A 195 31.92 18.88 -29.11
CA LYS A 195 32.08 19.55 -30.41
C LYS A 195 30.82 20.28 -30.86
N ALA A 196 29.65 19.81 -30.44
CA ALA A 196 28.37 20.42 -30.75
C ALA A 196 27.34 20.12 -29.66
N LEU A 197 26.43 21.06 -29.45
CA LEU A 197 25.33 20.99 -28.51
C LEU A 197 24.01 21.05 -29.27
N TYR A 198 23.17 20.05 -29.06
CA TYR A 198 21.86 19.90 -29.68
C TYR A 198 20.76 19.84 -28.63
N TYR A 199 19.61 20.43 -28.95
CA TYR A 199 18.36 20.26 -28.20
C TYR A 199 17.47 19.29 -28.96
N GLY A 200 17.11 18.16 -28.36
CA GLY A 200 16.40 17.06 -29.01
C GLY A 200 17.22 15.77 -29.07
N THR A 201 16.70 14.81 -29.84
CA THR A 201 17.28 13.47 -30.04
C THR A 201 18.27 13.44 -31.22
N PRO A 202 19.13 12.43 -31.35
CA PRO A 202 20.02 12.30 -32.51
C PRO A 202 19.30 12.36 -33.88
N GLU A 203 18.06 11.86 -33.96
CA GLU A 203 17.25 11.82 -35.17
C GLU A 203 16.39 13.08 -35.39
N ASP A 204 16.05 13.79 -34.32
CA ASP A 204 15.20 14.99 -34.32
C ASP A 204 15.77 16.03 -33.33
N ASN A 205 16.55 17.00 -33.84
CA ASN A 205 17.28 17.98 -33.04
C ASN A 205 17.35 19.39 -33.66
N ILE A 206 17.65 20.35 -32.78
CA ILE A 206 17.99 21.74 -33.09
C ILE A 206 19.43 21.99 -32.65
N LEU A 207 20.28 22.52 -33.53
CA LEU A 207 21.63 22.93 -33.18
C LEU A 207 21.58 24.19 -32.31
N VAL A 208 22.08 24.11 -31.07
CA VAL A 208 22.20 25.25 -30.15
C VAL A 208 23.57 25.90 -30.28
N TRP A 209 24.63 25.09 -30.31
CA TRP A 209 26.00 25.58 -30.41
C TRP A 209 26.91 24.56 -31.10
N LYS A 210 27.97 25.04 -31.73
CA LYS A 210 29.04 24.20 -32.27
C LYS A 210 30.38 24.86 -32.01
N LYS A 211 31.41 24.05 -31.76
CA LYS A 211 32.79 24.54 -31.60
C LYS A 211 33.21 25.40 -32.80
N GLY A 212 33.73 26.59 -32.49
CA GLY A 212 34.08 27.62 -33.47
C GLY A 212 32.95 28.57 -33.86
N MET A 213 31.71 28.35 -33.37
CA MET A 213 30.62 29.31 -33.48
C MET A 213 30.86 30.49 -32.55
N VAL A 214 30.88 31.70 -33.10
CA VAL A 214 30.97 32.94 -32.31
C VAL A 214 29.58 33.28 -31.82
N LEU A 215 29.37 33.20 -30.51
CA LEU A 215 28.13 33.63 -29.87
C LEU A 215 28.23 35.10 -29.43
N PRO A 216 27.13 35.86 -29.47
CA PRO A 216 27.09 37.17 -28.83
C PRO A 216 27.28 37.01 -27.32
N LYS A 217 27.78 38.07 -26.66
CA LYS A 217 27.81 38.12 -25.20
C LYS A 217 26.39 38.20 -24.65
N ALA A 218 26.13 37.54 -23.53
CA ALA A 218 24.88 37.67 -22.81
C ALA A 218 24.67 39.13 -22.35
N SER A 219 23.42 39.57 -22.31
CA SER A 219 23.06 40.86 -21.73
C SER A 219 23.23 40.84 -20.21
N GLU A 220 23.47 41.99 -19.61
CA GLU A 220 23.60 42.14 -18.15
C GLU A 220 22.40 41.55 -17.38
N GLU A 221 21.18 41.69 -17.90
CA GLU A 221 19.97 41.08 -17.33
C GLU A 221 20.06 39.56 -17.26
N VAL A 222 20.60 38.91 -18.30
CA VAL A 222 20.73 37.46 -18.40
C VAL A 222 21.91 36.98 -17.55
N GLU A 223 23.02 37.72 -17.53
CA GLU A 223 24.14 37.46 -16.61
C GLU A 223 23.64 37.42 -15.16
N ASN A 224 22.90 38.44 -14.73
CA ASN A 224 22.37 38.53 -13.37
C ASN A 224 21.35 37.42 -13.02
N MET A 225 20.75 36.73 -14.00
CA MET A 225 19.87 35.58 -13.73
C MET A 225 20.65 34.32 -13.31
N PHE A 226 21.92 34.21 -13.71
CA PHE A 226 22.72 32.99 -13.54
C PHE A 226 23.94 33.20 -12.62
N HIS A 227 24.28 34.44 -12.27
CA HIS A 227 25.18 34.76 -11.16
C HIS A 227 24.40 34.77 -9.85
N PHE A 228 24.39 33.64 -9.15
CA PHE A 228 23.98 33.60 -7.75
C PHE A 228 25.16 34.13 -6.90
N GLU A 229 25.06 35.36 -6.40
CA GLU A 229 25.90 35.82 -5.27
C GLU A 229 25.62 35.00 -4.01
#